data_AF-A0A2V5NQ79-F1
#
_entry.id   AF-A0A2V5NQ79-F1
#
_cell.length_a   1.000
_cell.length_b   1.000
_cell.length_c   1.000
_cell.angle_alpha   90.00
_cell.angle_beta   90.00
_cell.angle_gamma   90.00
#
_symmetry.space_group_name_H-M   'P 1'
#
loop_
_entity.id
_entity.type
_entity.pdbx_description
1 polymer ?
#
loop_
_entity_poly.entity_id
_entity_poly.type
_entity_poly.pdbx_seq_one_letter_code
_entity_poly.pdbx_strand_id
1 'polypeptide(L)'
;MKTILTTIATLICLTSAIAGQRFDAAAWRNVQTYDVPTLLKQEASLVGKIVAVRFHYRSEKLRHLASSWYEASIWQHDPKAKSGYSALRVMVAKKDVPDFKTIPSDFNSTADVTVYGRIEKDPDNNLTNLRLLGRKVTTDAAGNATVAW
;
A
#
# COMPACT_ATOMS: atom_id res chain seq x y z
N MET A 1 -51.77 -36.93 -6.13
CA MET A 1 -51.54 -35.56 -6.63
C MET A 1 -50.18 -35.10 -6.16
N LYS A 2 -49.35 -34.63 -7.09
CA LYS A 2 -48.00 -34.12 -6.87
C LYS A 2 -48.08 -32.77 -6.18
N THR A 3 -47.33 -32.57 -5.10
CA THR A 3 -46.98 -31.22 -4.64
C THR A 3 -45.48 -31.19 -4.43
N ILE A 4 -44.88 -30.20 -5.08
CA ILE A 4 -43.48 -30.04 -5.39
C ILE A 4 -42.95 -28.86 -4.54
N LEU A 5 -41.63 -28.84 -4.28
CA LEU A 5 -40.78 -27.71 -3.85
C LEU A 5 -40.93 -27.30 -2.35
N THR A 6 -39.86 -26.92 -1.64
CA THR A 6 -38.72 -26.10 -2.09
C THR A 6 -37.49 -26.36 -1.22
N THR A 7 -36.38 -26.76 -1.82
CA THR A 7 -35.06 -26.81 -1.16
C THR A 7 -34.48 -25.40 -1.14
N ILE A 8 -34.29 -24.81 0.05
CA ILE A 8 -33.65 -23.51 0.22
C ILE A 8 -32.15 -23.70 0.02
N ALA A 9 -31.62 -23.20 -1.10
CA ALA A 9 -30.19 -23.10 -1.35
C ALA A 9 -29.64 -21.89 -0.57
N THR A 10 -29.03 -22.15 0.58
CA THR A 10 -28.31 -21.11 1.34
C THR A 10 -27.05 -20.74 0.56
N LEU A 11 -27.07 -19.57 -0.08
CA LEU A 11 -25.91 -18.97 -0.71
C LEU A 11 -24.92 -18.55 0.39
N ILE A 12 -23.93 -19.40 0.67
CA ILE A 12 -22.77 -19.00 1.47
C ILE A 12 -21.94 -18.06 0.58
N CYS A 13 -22.13 -16.76 0.75
CA CYS A 13 -21.17 -15.78 0.28
C CYS A 13 -19.84 -16.05 0.97
N LEU A 14 -18.97 -16.83 0.31
CA LEU A 14 -17.54 -16.82 0.57
C LEU A 14 -17.04 -15.43 0.20
N THR A 15 -17.14 -14.48 1.12
CA THR A 15 -16.26 -13.32 1.08
C THR A 15 -14.87 -13.90 1.26
N SER A 16 -14.15 -14.06 0.15
CA SER A 16 -12.70 -14.25 0.18
C SER A 16 -12.16 -13.10 1.02
N ALA A 17 -11.88 -13.36 2.30
CA ALA A 17 -11.14 -12.43 3.11
C ALA A 17 -9.82 -12.24 2.35
N ILE A 18 -9.66 -11.07 1.73
CA ILE A 18 -8.37 -10.63 1.21
C ILE A 18 -7.49 -10.69 2.44
N ALA A 19 -6.62 -11.71 2.51
CA ALA A 19 -5.82 -11.98 3.68
C ALA A 19 -4.81 -10.84 3.79
N GLY A 20 -5.21 -9.78 4.49
CA GLY A 20 -4.35 -8.67 4.84
C GLY A 20 -3.16 -9.18 5.62
N GLN A 21 -2.04 -8.47 5.51
CA GLN A 21 -0.86 -8.82 6.27
C GLN A 21 -1.06 -8.41 7.74
N ARG A 22 -0.93 -9.38 8.65
CA ARG A 22 -1.06 -9.16 10.08
C ARG A 22 0.29 -8.80 10.70
N PHE A 23 0.26 -7.86 11.63
CA PHE A 23 1.39 -7.39 12.42
C PHE A 23 1.02 -7.40 13.90
N ASP A 24 1.96 -7.82 14.74
CA ASP A 24 1.77 -7.73 16.17
C ASP A 24 1.75 -6.27 16.66
N ALA A 25 1.22 -6.07 17.86
CA ALA A 25 1.12 -4.75 18.46
C ALA A 25 2.47 -4.04 18.64
N ALA A 26 3.58 -4.79 18.85
CA ALA A 26 4.90 -4.19 19.04
C ALA A 26 5.47 -3.63 17.73
N ALA A 27 5.24 -4.32 16.62
CA ALA A 27 5.57 -3.86 15.28
C ALA A 27 4.68 -2.69 14.84
N TRP A 28 3.41 -2.67 15.25
CA TRP A 28 2.45 -1.67 14.80
C TRP A 28 2.44 -0.36 15.60
N ARG A 29 2.63 -0.41 16.93
CA ARG A 29 2.44 0.76 17.82
C ARG A 29 3.28 1.99 17.48
N ASN A 30 4.37 1.82 16.73
CA ASN A 30 5.30 2.87 16.36
C ASN A 30 5.21 3.27 14.88
N VAL A 31 4.18 2.80 14.15
CA VAL A 31 3.98 3.20 12.75
C VAL A 31 3.65 4.69 12.71
N GLN A 32 4.54 5.45 12.08
CA GLN A 32 4.38 6.89 11.88
C GLN A 32 3.92 7.17 10.45
N THR A 33 3.20 8.27 10.28
CA THR A 33 2.80 8.79 8.98
C THR A 33 3.78 9.84 8.51
N TYR A 34 4.26 9.71 7.27
CA TYR A 34 5.16 10.65 6.63
C TYR A 34 4.56 11.18 5.34
N ASP A 35 4.78 12.46 5.08
CA ASP A 35 4.68 13.01 3.72
C ASP A 35 5.89 12.53 2.90
N VAL A 36 5.73 12.40 1.58
CA VAL A 36 6.78 11.94 0.66
C VAL A 36 8.08 12.74 0.82
N PRO A 37 8.11 14.10 0.83
CA PRO A 37 9.34 14.86 1.00
C PRO A 37 10.05 14.61 2.34
N THR A 38 9.27 14.31 3.39
CA THR A 38 9.79 14.06 4.73
C THR A 38 10.38 12.66 4.84
N LEU A 39 9.75 11.68 4.19
CA LEU A 39 10.26 10.31 4.14
C LEU A 39 11.58 10.22 3.36
N LEU A 40 11.67 10.87 2.20
CA LEU A 40 12.88 10.85 1.35
C LEU A 40 14.15 11.33 2.08
N LYS A 41 14.02 12.19 3.10
CA LYS A 41 15.15 12.70 3.89
C LYS A 41 15.68 11.71 4.93
N GLN A 42 14.93 10.67 5.26
CA GLN A 42 15.23 9.76 6.36
C GLN A 42 14.98 8.28 6.01
N GLU A 43 14.67 7.95 4.76
CA GLU A 43 14.35 6.59 4.33
C GLU A 43 15.43 5.57 4.73
N ALA A 44 16.71 5.96 4.67
CA ALA A 44 17.83 5.09 5.01
C ALA A 44 17.83 4.68 6.50
N SER A 45 17.38 5.55 7.41
CA SER A 45 17.28 5.22 8.84
C SER A 45 16.02 4.42 9.20
N LEU A 46 15.08 4.32 8.26
CA LEU A 46 13.80 3.63 8.44
C LEU A 46 13.77 2.24 7.78
N VAL A 47 14.87 1.78 7.19
CA VAL A 47 14.94 0.44 6.58
C VAL A 47 14.49 -0.64 7.57
N GLY A 48 13.58 -1.50 7.10
CA GLY A 48 12.95 -2.57 7.87
C GLY A 48 11.71 -2.15 8.66
N LYS A 49 11.44 -0.84 8.83
CA LYS A 49 10.27 -0.31 9.54
C LYS A 49 9.03 -0.27 8.65
N ILE A 50 7.87 -0.38 9.29
CA ILE A 50 6.57 -0.12 8.67
C ILE A 50 6.24 1.35 8.87
N VAL A 51 5.80 2.00 7.81
CA VAL A 51 5.41 3.41 7.79
C VAL A 51 4.08 3.58 7.08
N ALA A 52 3.35 4.63 7.43
CA ALA A 52 2.28 5.17 6.61
C ALA A 52 2.85 6.32 5.77
N VAL A 53 2.44 6.43 4.51
CA VAL A 53 2.88 7.47 3.60
C VAL A 53 1.68 8.16 2.99
N ARG A 54 1.64 9.48 3.17
CA ARG A 54 0.65 10.36 2.58
C ARG A 54 1.21 10.98 1.30
N PHE A 55 0.39 10.98 0.25
CA PHE A 55 0.74 11.44 -1.09
C PHE A 55 -0.54 11.78 -1.86
N HIS A 56 -0.45 12.25 -3.11
CA HIS A 56 -1.65 12.68 -3.86
C HIS A 56 -2.00 11.81 -5.07
N TYR A 57 -1.00 11.27 -5.78
CA TYR A 57 -1.24 10.45 -6.96
C TYR A 57 -0.13 9.41 -7.20
N ARG A 58 -0.43 8.37 -7.98
CA ARG A 58 0.53 7.36 -8.42
C ARG A 58 0.95 7.57 -9.88
N SER A 59 2.12 7.05 -10.25
CA SER A 59 2.53 6.98 -11.66
C SER A 59 1.66 6.01 -12.46
N GLU A 60 1.40 6.30 -13.73
CA GLU A 60 0.79 5.32 -14.66
C GLU A 60 1.75 4.20 -15.05
N LYS A 61 3.05 4.51 -15.03
CA LYS A 61 4.09 3.56 -15.34
C LYS A 61 4.23 2.53 -14.21
N LEU A 62 4.09 1.27 -14.58
CA LEU A 62 4.40 0.09 -13.77
C LEU A 62 5.49 -0.69 -14.48
N ARG A 63 6.72 -0.69 -13.94
CA ARG A 63 7.83 -1.46 -14.49
C ARG A 63 7.82 -2.85 -13.87
N HIS A 64 7.66 -3.89 -14.68
CA HIS A 64 7.77 -5.26 -14.19
C HIS A 64 9.22 -5.54 -13.80
N LEU A 65 9.42 -5.99 -12.56
CA LEU A 65 10.68 -6.52 -12.07
C LEU A 65 10.61 -8.06 -12.05
N ALA A 66 11.76 -8.73 -11.99
CA ALA A 66 11.77 -10.19 -11.95
C ALA A 66 11.06 -10.72 -10.68
N SER A 67 10.29 -11.80 -10.84
CA SER A 67 9.54 -12.54 -9.81
C SER A 67 8.50 -11.73 -9.02
N SER A 68 7.28 -11.60 -9.57
CA SER A 68 6.05 -11.21 -8.84
C SER A 68 5.99 -9.78 -8.27
N TRP A 69 6.89 -8.88 -8.66
CA TRP A 69 6.90 -7.49 -8.21
C TRP A 69 6.87 -6.49 -9.38
N TYR A 70 6.20 -5.37 -9.13
CA TYR A 70 6.19 -4.22 -10.02
C TYR A 70 6.77 -3.02 -9.28
N GLU A 71 7.57 -2.25 -9.98
CA GLU A 71 8.02 -0.94 -9.53
C GLU A 71 7.09 0.14 -10.07
N ALA A 72 6.79 1.12 -9.22
CA ALA A 72 6.09 2.34 -9.56
C ALA A 72 6.65 3.52 -8.76
N SER A 73 5.98 4.67 -8.84
CA SER A 73 6.19 5.77 -7.91
C SER A 73 4.87 6.38 -7.44
N ILE A 74 4.90 6.90 -6.22
CA ILE A 74 3.86 7.77 -5.66
C ILE A 74 4.40 9.18 -5.53
N TRP A 75 3.53 10.17 -5.69
CA TRP A 75 3.92 11.56 -5.87
C TRP A 75 3.12 12.48 -4.96
N GLN A 76 3.80 13.53 -4.51
CA GLN A 76 3.22 14.60 -3.72
C GLN A 76 3.65 15.94 -4.31
N HIS A 77 2.74 16.91 -4.32
CA HIS A 77 3.09 18.30 -4.64
C HIS A 77 4.07 18.82 -3.59
N ASP A 78 5.19 19.35 -4.05
CA ASP A 78 6.25 19.86 -3.20
C ASP A 78 6.81 21.15 -3.83
N PRO A 79 6.32 22.33 -3.40
CA PRO A 79 6.79 23.61 -3.91
C PRO A 79 8.29 23.87 -3.67
N LYS A 80 8.93 23.10 -2.78
CA LYS A 80 10.37 23.21 -2.48
C LYS A 80 11.21 22.32 -3.40
N ALA A 81 10.62 21.34 -4.07
CA ALA A 81 11.29 20.52 -5.06
C ALA A 81 11.45 21.28 -6.38
N LYS A 82 12.57 21.09 -7.09
CA LYS A 82 12.85 21.75 -8.37
C LYS A 82 11.76 21.51 -9.43
N SER A 83 11.15 20.33 -9.42
CA SER A 83 10.05 19.94 -10.31
C SER A 83 8.68 20.44 -9.84
N GLY A 84 8.55 20.94 -8.60
CA GLY A 84 7.27 21.17 -7.93
C GLY A 84 6.64 19.91 -7.32
N TYR A 85 7.36 18.78 -7.38
CA TYR A 85 6.87 17.48 -6.90
C TYR A 85 8.00 16.65 -6.30
N SER A 86 7.66 15.87 -5.28
CA SER A 86 8.52 14.83 -4.72
C SER A 86 7.93 13.46 -5.04
N ALA A 87 8.79 12.52 -5.44
CA ALA A 87 8.39 11.17 -5.85
C ALA A 87 9.09 10.12 -4.99
N LEU A 88 8.33 9.11 -4.53
CA LEU A 88 8.86 7.96 -3.81
C LEU A 88 8.76 6.71 -4.68
N ARG A 89 9.85 5.94 -4.78
CA ARG A 89 9.88 4.62 -5.43
C ARG A 89 9.13 3.61 -4.57
N VAL A 90 8.19 2.90 -5.18
CA VAL A 90 7.39 1.88 -4.50
C VAL A 90 7.44 0.54 -5.21
N MET A 91 7.35 -0.54 -4.43
CA MET A 91 7.27 -1.92 -4.90
C MET A 91 5.87 -2.45 -4.62
N VAL A 92 5.20 -2.94 -5.66
CA VAL A 92 3.82 -3.43 -5.63
C VAL A 92 3.83 -4.91 -5.96
N ALA A 93 3.26 -5.75 -5.11
CA ALA A 93 3.15 -7.17 -5.42
C ALA A 93 2.21 -7.36 -6.61
N LYS A 94 2.49 -8.33 -7.49
CA LYS A 94 1.66 -8.63 -8.67
C LYS A 94 0.17 -8.79 -8.33
N LYS A 95 -0.14 -9.43 -7.20
CA LYS A 95 -1.51 -9.63 -6.71
C LYS A 95 -2.23 -8.33 -6.35
N ASP A 96 -1.49 -7.28 -5.99
CA ASP A 96 -2.00 -6.02 -5.47
C ASP A 96 -2.05 -4.91 -6.53
N VAL A 97 -1.56 -5.18 -7.75
CA VAL A 97 -1.59 -4.23 -8.87
C VAL A 97 -3.00 -3.73 -9.20
N PRO A 98 -4.06 -4.58 -9.22
CA PRO A 98 -5.43 -4.09 -9.47
C PRO A 98 -5.87 -3.03 -8.45
N ASP A 99 -5.63 -3.26 -7.16
CA ASP A 99 -5.99 -2.31 -6.11
C ASP A 99 -5.13 -1.05 -6.16
N PHE A 100 -3.83 -1.17 -6.42
CA PHE A 100 -2.94 -0.02 -6.61
C PHE A 100 -3.43 0.89 -7.74
N LYS A 101 -3.96 0.34 -8.84
CA LYS A 101 -4.49 1.12 -9.96
C LYS A 101 -5.74 1.94 -9.61
N THR A 102 -6.44 1.64 -8.51
CA THR A 102 -7.57 2.43 -8.02
C THR A 102 -7.13 3.76 -7.38
N ILE A 103 -5.85 3.92 -7.08
CA ILE A 103 -5.29 5.20 -6.63
C ILE A 103 -5.25 6.17 -7.83
N PRO A 104 -5.66 7.44 -7.66
CA PRO A 104 -5.60 8.45 -8.71
C PRO A 104 -4.20 8.56 -9.35
N SER A 105 -4.13 8.73 -10.67
CA SER A 105 -2.90 9.10 -11.39
C SER A 105 -2.88 10.48 -11.99
N ASP A 106 -3.96 11.23 -11.82
CA ASP A 106 -3.99 12.62 -12.25
C ASP A 106 -2.97 13.42 -11.43
N PHE A 107 -2.00 14.03 -12.10
CA PHE A 107 -0.97 14.85 -11.47
C PHE A 107 -1.54 16.14 -10.87
N ASN A 108 -2.78 16.52 -11.23
CA ASN A 108 -3.53 17.61 -10.62
C ASN A 108 -4.29 17.19 -9.36
N SER A 109 -4.28 15.89 -9.02
CA SER A 109 -4.89 15.41 -7.78
C SER A 109 -4.20 16.06 -6.59
N THR A 110 -5.01 16.67 -5.72
CA THR A 110 -4.58 17.26 -4.44
C THR A 110 -5.18 16.51 -3.25
N ALA A 111 -5.97 15.46 -3.50
CA ALA A 111 -6.56 14.66 -2.45
C ALA A 111 -5.50 13.79 -1.77
N ASP A 112 -5.48 13.83 -0.43
CA ASP A 112 -4.59 12.99 0.36
C ASP A 112 -4.99 11.51 0.24
N VAL A 113 -4.03 10.69 -0.19
CA VAL A 113 -4.10 9.23 -0.16
C VAL A 113 -3.04 8.73 0.80
N THR A 114 -3.40 7.73 1.61
CA THR A 114 -2.44 7.06 2.51
C THR A 114 -2.26 5.61 2.11
N VAL A 115 -1.01 5.18 2.03
CA VAL A 115 -0.60 3.78 1.90
C VAL A 115 0.26 3.38 3.08
N TYR A 116 0.27 2.09 3.39
CA TYR A 116 1.15 1.50 4.38
C TYR A 116 2.17 0.64 3.66
N GLY A 117 3.42 0.72 4.08
CA GLY A 117 4.49 -0.03 3.45
C GLY A 117 5.65 -0.27 4.39
N ARG A 118 6.52 -1.21 4.00
CA ARG A 118 7.80 -1.45 4.65
C ARG A 118 8.90 -0.80 3.84
N ILE A 119 9.78 -0.06 4.50
CA ILE A 119 10.97 0.48 3.86
C ILE A 119 11.97 -0.66 3.68
N GLU A 120 12.41 -0.89 2.45
CA GLU A 120 13.34 -1.96 2.09
C GLU A 120 14.49 -1.42 1.26
N LYS A 121 15.62 -2.13 1.31
CA LYS A 121 16.79 -1.84 0.49
C LYS A 121 16.83 -2.83 -0.66
N ASP A 122 16.92 -2.31 -1.88
CA ASP A 122 17.14 -3.10 -3.08
C ASP A 122 18.58 -3.65 -3.04
N PRO A 123 18.76 -4.99 -3.02
CA PRO A 123 20.09 -5.58 -2.90
C PRO A 123 20.97 -5.34 -4.14
N ASP A 124 20.35 -5.09 -5.30
CA ASP A 124 21.07 -5.04 -6.58
C ASP A 124 21.65 -3.64 -6.86
N ASN A 125 20.98 -2.58 -6.40
CA ASN A 125 21.39 -1.19 -6.66
C ASN A 125 21.51 -0.32 -5.40
N ASN A 126 21.33 -0.91 -4.21
CA ASN A 126 21.47 -0.26 -2.92
C ASN A 126 20.51 0.93 -2.69
N LEU A 127 19.46 1.06 -3.51
CA LEU A 127 18.44 2.09 -3.37
C LEU A 127 17.37 1.66 -2.36
N THR A 128 16.83 2.63 -1.64
CA THR A 128 15.67 2.39 -0.77
C THR A 128 14.38 2.41 -1.59
N ASN A 129 13.41 1.59 -1.18
CA ASN A 129 12.06 1.59 -1.75
C ASN A 129 11.02 1.33 -0.65
N LEU A 130 9.78 1.72 -0.92
CA LEU A 130 8.65 1.36 -0.08
C LEU A 130 7.93 0.14 -0.68
N ARG A 131 8.02 -1.02 -0.03
CA ARG A 131 7.18 -2.18 -0.37
C ARG A 131 5.77 -1.97 0.16
N LEU A 132 4.79 -1.85 -0.74
CA LEU A 132 3.41 -1.57 -0.37
C LEU A 132 2.74 -2.80 0.24
N LEU A 133 1.99 -2.56 1.32
CA LEU A 133 1.25 -3.56 2.08
C LEU A 133 -0.26 -3.39 1.90
N GLY A 134 -0.73 -2.16 1.73
CA GLY A 134 -2.15 -1.84 1.59
C GLY A 134 -2.48 -0.39 1.92
N ARG A 135 -3.78 -0.10 2.06
CA ARG A 135 -4.34 1.23 2.40
C ARG A 135 -5.31 1.19 3.57
N LYS A 136 -5.86 0.02 3.88
CA LYS A 136 -6.84 -0.19 4.95
C LYS A 136 -6.15 -0.87 6.12
N VAL A 137 -6.44 -0.38 7.32
CA VAL A 137 -5.93 -0.93 8.56
C VAL A 137 -7.11 -1.25 9.47
N THR A 138 -7.11 -2.45 10.01
CA THR A 138 -7.97 -2.82 11.15
C THR A 138 -7.11 -3.24 12.33
N THR A 139 -7.48 -2.80 13.53
CA THR A 139 -6.79 -3.17 14.77
C THR A 139 -7.72 -3.95 15.66
N ASP A 140 -7.24 -5.07 16.22
CA ASP A 140 -8.01 -5.82 17.21
C ASP A 140 -7.81 -5.28 18.64
N ALA A 141 -8.55 -5.83 19.60
CA ALA A 141 -8.49 -5.43 21.00
C ALA A 141 -7.11 -5.65 21.66
N ALA A 142 -6.27 -6.51 21.08
CA ALA A 142 -4.89 -6.74 21.54
C ALA A 142 -3.89 -5.80 20.85
N GLY A 143 -4.35 -4.87 20.02
CA GLY A 143 -3.52 -3.90 19.31
C GLY A 143 -2.79 -4.47 18.09
N ASN A 144 -3.10 -5.71 17.67
CA ASN A 144 -2.54 -6.25 16.44
C ASN A 144 -3.23 -5.62 15.25
N ALA A 145 -2.47 -5.33 14.20
CA ALA A 145 -2.98 -4.69 13.00
C ALA A 145 -3.05 -5.66 11.83
N THR A 146 -4.08 -5.54 11.01
CA THR A 146 -4.18 -6.16 9.70
C THR A 146 -4.18 -5.07 8.65
N VAL A 147 -3.23 -5.13 7.72
CA VAL A 147 -3.11 -4.19 6.60
C VAL A 147 -3.57 -4.87 5.32
N ALA A 148 -4.53 -4.26 4.63
CA ALA A 148 -5.10 -4.76 3.39
C ALA A 148 -5.31 -3.64 2.36
N TRP A 149 -5.58 -4.00 1.11
CA TRP A 149 -5.84 -3.07 0.02
C TRP A 149 -7.28 -2.55 -0.03
#